data_AF-A0A7R9ZZV1-F1
#
_entry.id   AF-A0A7R9ZZV1-F1
#
_cell.length_a   1.000
_cell.length_b   1.000
_cell.length_c   1.000
_cell.angle_alpha   90.00
_cell.angle_beta   90.00
_cell.angle_gamma   90.00
#
_symmetry.space_group_name_H-M   'P 1'
#
loop_
_entity.id
_entity.type
_entity.pdbx_description
1 polymer ?
#
loop_
_entity_poly.entity_id
_entity_poly.type
_entity_poly.pdbx_seq_one_letter_code
_entity_poly.pdbx_strand_id
1 'polypeptide(L)'
;ARLHGGLTWRSLLASDLGIYVAALASPLALGIIQGSVVAIVLELLLAVTRFTAFAGAGYSYLGRVPGTDTYDEIGVPGSHAQEIPGISIVRFSGPRWFGNAASTTRIARRERQARGREVACVVVDMSMVSFLDETALVHYKREWGSRTYKILVTNCCARVRMQLESSGLADVLQQPPDTLIHLGQAVSYAETFVREDSRHG
;
A
#
# COMPACT_ATOMS: atom_id res chain seq x y z
N ALA A 1 -31.42 -13.74 -4.31
CA ALA A 1 -31.07 -13.60 -2.87
C ALA A 1 -30.44 -14.89 -2.38
N ARG A 2 -29.12 -14.93 -2.20
CA ARG A 2 -28.41 -16.07 -1.60
C ARG A 2 -27.64 -15.56 -0.38
N LEU A 3 -28.30 -15.60 0.79
CA LEU A 3 -27.67 -15.41 2.08
C LEU A 3 -27.53 -16.78 2.73
N HIS A 4 -26.42 -17.46 2.45
CA HIS A 4 -25.95 -18.56 3.27
C HIS A 4 -24.47 -18.34 3.58
N GLY A 5 -24.20 -17.30 4.38
CA GLY A 5 -22.94 -17.16 5.10
C GLY A 5 -23.10 -17.85 6.44
N GLY A 6 -22.88 -19.16 6.50
CA GLY A 6 -22.75 -19.85 7.79
C GLY A 6 -21.57 -19.23 8.54
N LEU A 7 -21.84 -18.66 9.71
CA LEU A 7 -20.83 -18.08 10.59
C LEU A 7 -19.89 -19.21 11.01
N THR A 8 -18.68 -19.24 10.46
CA THR A 8 -17.71 -20.29 10.80
C THR A 8 -17.18 -20.04 12.21
N TRP A 9 -16.92 -21.08 13.00
CA TRP A 9 -16.37 -20.94 14.36
C TRP A 9 -15.09 -20.09 14.41
N ARG A 10 -14.31 -20.12 13.31
CA ARG A 10 -13.13 -19.25 13.12
C ARG A 10 -13.49 -17.77 12.98
N SER A 11 -14.59 -17.42 12.30
CA SER A 11 -15.03 -16.02 12.19
C SER A 11 -15.63 -15.50 13.50
N LEU A 12 -16.25 -16.37 14.30
CA LEU A 12 -16.76 -16.02 15.64
C LEU A 12 -15.62 -15.78 16.65
N LEU A 13 -14.64 -16.69 16.72
CA LEU A 13 -13.46 -16.52 17.58
C LEU A 13 -12.58 -15.34 17.15
N ALA A 14 -12.53 -15.03 15.85
CA ALA A 14 -11.82 -13.87 15.32
C ALA A 14 -12.67 -12.58 15.30
N SER A 15 -13.92 -12.60 15.78
CA SER A 15 -14.76 -11.41 15.92
C SER A 15 -14.52 -10.71 17.26
N ASP A 16 -14.95 -9.46 17.39
CA ASP A 16 -14.83 -8.71 18.66
C ASP A 16 -15.60 -9.41 19.79
N LEU A 17 -16.67 -10.14 19.47
CA LEU A 17 -17.39 -10.97 20.43
C LEU A 17 -16.50 -12.09 20.98
N GLY A 18 -15.71 -12.75 20.14
CA GLY A 18 -14.78 -13.80 20.55
C GLY A 18 -13.72 -13.27 21.53
N ILE A 19 -13.25 -12.04 21.29
CA ILE A 19 -12.33 -11.33 22.19
C ILE A 19 -13.00 -11.09 23.55
N TYR A 20 -14.20 -10.52 23.58
CA TYR A 20 -14.92 -10.26 24.84
C TYR A 20 -15.22 -11.53 25.62
N VAL A 21 -15.61 -12.61 24.93
CA VAL A 21 -15.85 -13.91 25.57
C VAL A 21 -14.56 -14.46 26.15
N ALA A 22 -13.44 -14.38 25.44
CA ALA A 22 -12.15 -14.83 25.97
C ALA A 22 -11.68 -13.99 27.17
N ALA A 23 -11.88 -12.67 27.13
CA ALA A 23 -11.57 -11.76 28.22
C ALA A 23 -12.40 -12.03 29.48
N LEU A 24 -13.66 -12.45 29.31
CA LEU A 24 -14.53 -12.83 30.43
C LEU A 24 -14.26 -14.24 30.95
N ALA A 25 -14.11 -15.22 30.06
CA ALA A 25 -14.00 -16.63 30.42
C ALA A 25 -12.64 -16.98 31.04
N SER A 26 -11.56 -16.33 30.60
CA SER A 26 -10.21 -16.66 31.07
C SER A 26 -10.02 -16.42 32.58
N PRO A 27 -10.37 -15.24 33.15
CA PRO A 27 -10.32 -14.99 34.59
C PRO A 27 -11.23 -15.91 35.41
N LEU A 28 -12.40 -16.28 34.88
CA LEU A 28 -13.35 -17.17 35.55
C LEU A 28 -12.82 -18.61 35.66
N ALA A 29 -12.12 -19.09 34.64
CA ALA A 29 -11.61 -20.47 34.60
C ALA A 29 -10.25 -20.64 35.30
N LEU A 30 -9.36 -19.65 35.20
CA LEU A 30 -7.96 -19.75 35.66
C LEU A 30 -7.69 -18.90 36.91
N GLY A 31 -8.70 -18.21 37.43
CA GLY A 31 -8.54 -17.20 38.47
C GLY A 31 -8.14 -15.84 37.90
N ILE A 32 -8.41 -14.79 38.67
CA ILE A 32 -8.35 -13.40 38.20
C ILE A 32 -6.98 -13.07 37.60
N ILE A 33 -5.89 -13.32 38.34
CA ILE A 33 -4.55 -12.91 37.89
C ILE A 33 -4.11 -13.70 36.65
N GLN A 34 -4.13 -15.03 36.70
CA GLN A 34 -3.62 -15.87 35.62
C GLN A 34 -4.50 -15.74 34.36
N GLY A 35 -5.82 -15.73 34.53
CA GLY A 35 -6.76 -15.60 33.43
C GLY A 35 -6.72 -14.22 32.75
N SER A 36 -6.53 -13.14 33.51
CA SER A 36 -6.35 -11.81 32.91
C SER A 36 -5.08 -11.72 32.06
N VAL A 37 -3.96 -12.30 32.51
CA VAL A 37 -2.73 -12.32 31.70
C VAL A 37 -2.95 -13.07 30.39
N VAL A 38 -3.61 -14.23 30.43
CA VAL A 38 -3.93 -15.01 29.22
C VAL A 38 -4.81 -14.22 28.26
N ALA A 39 -5.84 -13.55 28.77
CA ALA A 39 -6.73 -12.71 27.96
C ALA A 39 -5.96 -11.58 27.26
N ILE A 40 -5.13 -10.85 28.00
CA ILE A 40 -4.31 -9.75 27.45
C ILE A 40 -3.36 -10.26 26.35
N VAL A 41 -2.68 -11.39 26.59
CA VAL A 41 -1.77 -11.96 25.59
C VAL A 41 -2.54 -12.37 24.33
N LEU A 42 -3.70 -13.00 24.48
CA LEU A 42 -4.55 -13.39 23.34
C LEU A 42 -5.05 -12.17 22.56
N GLU A 43 -5.48 -11.11 23.24
CA GLU A 43 -5.90 -9.84 22.64
C GLU A 43 -4.77 -9.20 21.84
N LEU A 44 -3.56 -9.15 22.41
CA LEU A 44 -2.39 -8.61 21.73
C LEU A 44 -2.04 -9.42 20.48
N LEU A 45 -2.07 -10.76 20.56
CA LEU A 45 -1.82 -11.62 19.41
C LEU A 45 -2.89 -11.44 18.32
N LEU A 46 -4.16 -11.34 18.70
CA LEU A 46 -5.25 -11.08 17.76
C LEU A 46 -5.14 -9.69 17.13
N ALA A 47 -4.76 -8.67 17.90
CA ALA A 47 -4.51 -7.33 17.37
C ALA A 47 -3.39 -7.36 16.34
N VAL A 48 -2.23 -7.93 16.67
CA VAL A 48 -1.08 -8.06 15.76
C VAL A 48 -1.48 -8.80 14.49
N THR A 49 -2.17 -9.94 14.62
CA THR A 49 -2.58 -10.73 13.44
C THR A 49 -3.55 -9.96 12.55
N ARG A 50 -4.52 -9.23 13.12
CA ARG A 50 -5.41 -8.35 12.35
C ARG A 50 -4.64 -7.25 11.63
N PHE A 51 -3.70 -6.58 12.30
CA PHE A 51 -2.84 -5.56 11.66
C PHE A 51 -2.00 -6.13 10.52
N THR A 52 -1.51 -7.37 10.65
CA THR A 52 -0.70 -8.02 9.59
C THR A 52 -1.53 -8.66 8.48
N ALA A 53 -2.73 -9.18 8.78
CA ALA A 53 -3.57 -9.91 7.83
C ALA A 53 -4.45 -8.96 7.00
N PHE A 54 -4.92 -7.85 7.58
CA PHE A 54 -5.51 -6.75 6.79
C PHE A 54 -4.47 -5.97 5.99
N ALA A 55 -3.18 -6.22 6.20
CA ALA A 55 -2.11 -5.84 5.28
C ALA A 55 -1.98 -6.82 4.09
N GLY A 56 -3.07 -7.52 3.72
CA GLY A 56 -3.17 -8.22 2.44
C GLY A 56 -2.89 -7.27 1.28
N ALA A 57 -2.24 -7.79 0.22
CA ALA A 57 -1.67 -7.06 -0.93
C ALA A 57 -1.89 -5.54 -0.85
N GLY A 58 -1.06 -4.87 -0.05
CA GLY A 58 -1.22 -3.44 0.28
C GLY A 58 -0.93 -2.51 -0.91
N TYR A 59 -1.24 -2.97 -2.12
CA TYR A 59 -1.19 -2.22 -3.35
C TYR A 59 -2.07 -2.82 -4.46
N SER A 60 -2.47 -1.99 -5.41
CA SER A 60 -3.12 -2.38 -6.67
C SER A 60 -2.44 -1.69 -7.85
N TYR A 61 -2.53 -2.27 -9.05
CA TYR A 61 -2.03 -1.63 -10.27
C TYR A 61 -3.14 -0.84 -10.93
N LEU A 62 -2.84 0.41 -11.28
CA LEU A 62 -3.77 1.27 -12.01
C LEU A 62 -3.40 1.34 -13.49
N GLY A 63 -4.42 1.52 -14.32
CA GLY A 63 -4.30 1.82 -15.72
C GLY A 63 -5.18 3.01 -16.07
N ARG A 64 -4.99 3.54 -17.28
CA ARG A 64 -5.82 4.62 -17.81
C ARG A 64 -7.05 4.03 -18.50
N VAL A 65 -8.22 4.59 -18.24
CA VAL A 65 -9.43 4.23 -18.98
C VAL A 65 -9.40 4.93 -20.36
N PRO A 66 -9.48 4.19 -21.48
CA PRO A 66 -9.36 4.76 -22.83
C PRO A 66 -10.36 5.90 -23.08
N GLY A 67 -9.90 6.96 -23.74
CA GLY A 67 -10.73 8.12 -24.08
C GLY A 67 -11.06 9.06 -22.90
N THR A 68 -10.46 8.83 -21.73
CA THR A 68 -10.68 9.66 -20.54
C THR A 68 -9.35 10.03 -19.84
N ASP A 69 -9.45 10.84 -18.80
CA ASP A 69 -8.35 11.10 -17.85
C ASP A 69 -8.60 10.44 -16.48
N THR A 70 -9.34 9.32 -16.49
CA THR A 70 -9.59 8.54 -15.27
C THR A 70 -8.67 7.32 -15.21
N TYR A 71 -8.32 6.95 -13.98
CA TYR A 71 -7.43 5.84 -13.67
C TYR A 71 -8.15 4.87 -12.76
N ASP A 72 -8.13 3.59 -13.12
CA ASP A 72 -8.82 2.53 -12.39
C ASP A 72 -7.96 1.27 -12.31
N GLU A 73 -8.33 0.34 -11.43
CA GLU A 73 -7.57 -0.88 -11.18
C GLU A 73 -7.61 -1.82 -12.39
N ILE A 74 -6.45 -2.34 -12.76
CA ILE A 74 -6.33 -3.29 -13.88
C ILE A 74 -6.70 -4.69 -13.40
N GLY A 75 -7.49 -5.41 -14.19
CA GLY A 75 -7.84 -6.81 -13.91
C GLY A 75 -8.97 -7.00 -12.90
N VAL A 76 -9.68 -5.93 -12.57
CA VAL A 76 -10.89 -5.97 -11.72
C VAL A 76 -12.15 -6.03 -12.60
N PRO A 77 -13.16 -6.86 -12.27
CA PRO A 77 -14.41 -6.89 -13.02
C PRO A 77 -15.08 -5.52 -13.13
N GLY A 78 -15.41 -5.10 -14.35
CA GLY A 78 -16.04 -3.79 -14.62
C GLY A 78 -15.06 -2.65 -14.91
N SER A 79 -13.74 -2.87 -14.72
CA SER A 79 -12.72 -1.91 -15.12
C SER A 79 -12.33 -2.12 -16.59
N HIS A 80 -12.22 -1.00 -17.32
CA HIS A 80 -11.68 -0.94 -18.68
C HIS A 80 -10.28 -0.31 -18.72
N ALA A 81 -9.62 -0.20 -17.56
CA ALA A 81 -8.30 0.40 -17.44
C ALA A 81 -7.23 -0.41 -18.18
N GLN A 82 -6.39 0.29 -18.93
CA GLN A 82 -5.27 -0.28 -19.67
C GLN A 82 -3.95 0.26 -19.15
N GLU A 83 -2.91 -0.59 -19.16
CA GLU A 83 -1.55 -0.18 -18.82
C GLU A 83 -1.04 0.88 -19.81
N ILE A 84 -0.20 1.78 -19.31
CA ILE A 84 0.48 2.79 -20.14
C ILE A 84 1.89 2.27 -20.47
N PRO A 85 2.29 2.18 -21.76
CA PRO A 85 3.62 1.71 -22.13
C PRO A 85 4.74 2.51 -21.44
N GLY A 86 5.72 1.80 -20.86
CA GLY A 86 6.86 2.40 -20.15
C GLY A 86 6.56 2.96 -18.75
N ILE A 87 5.28 3.01 -18.34
CA ILE A 87 4.84 3.56 -17.06
C ILE A 87 4.10 2.52 -16.24
N SER A 88 4.51 2.30 -15.00
CA SER A 88 3.79 1.45 -14.05
C SER A 88 3.18 2.29 -12.94
N ILE A 89 1.85 2.31 -12.86
CA ILE A 89 1.13 3.01 -11.79
C ILE A 89 0.75 2.00 -10.71
N VAL A 90 1.24 2.21 -9.50
CA VAL A 90 0.96 1.36 -8.33
C VAL A 90 0.33 2.21 -7.23
N ARG A 91 -0.89 1.86 -6.83
CA ARG A 91 -1.57 2.49 -5.69
C ARG A 91 -1.23 1.72 -4.44
N PHE A 92 -0.67 2.38 -3.43
CA PHE A 92 -0.50 1.77 -2.11
C PHE A 92 -1.78 1.89 -1.30
N SER A 93 -2.10 0.82 -0.55
CA SER A 93 -3.25 0.76 0.35
C SER A 93 -2.79 0.75 1.80
N GLY A 94 -3.42 1.61 2.62
CA GLY A 94 -3.19 1.72 4.05
C GLY A 94 -1.88 2.42 4.42
N PRO A 95 -1.67 2.66 5.74
CA PRO A 95 -0.46 3.30 6.24
C PRO A 95 0.80 2.48 5.95
N ARG A 96 1.93 3.17 5.80
CA ARG A 96 3.24 2.54 5.52
C ARG A 96 4.09 2.54 6.78
N TRP A 97 4.51 1.36 7.21
CA TRP A 97 5.27 1.19 8.44
C TRP A 97 6.31 0.07 8.33
N PHE A 98 7.15 -0.10 9.35
CA PHE A 98 8.25 -1.07 9.35
C PHE A 98 7.82 -2.49 8.98
N GLY A 99 6.60 -2.90 9.34
CA GLY A 99 6.08 -4.25 9.08
C GLY A 99 5.68 -4.51 7.63
N ASN A 100 5.38 -3.48 6.83
CA ASN A 100 4.83 -3.65 5.47
C ASN A 100 5.63 -2.97 4.35
N ALA A 101 6.41 -1.91 4.62
CA ALA A 101 7.09 -1.13 3.58
C ALA A 101 8.00 -1.98 2.68
N ALA A 102 8.85 -2.80 3.31
CA ALA A 102 9.79 -3.66 2.58
C ALA A 102 9.12 -4.83 1.85
N SER A 103 8.10 -5.44 2.46
CA SER A 103 7.41 -6.58 1.86
C SER A 103 6.63 -6.15 0.62
N THR A 104 5.84 -5.07 0.70
CA THR A 104 5.09 -4.52 -0.44
C THR A 104 6.01 -4.13 -1.59
N THR A 105 7.11 -3.42 -1.31
CA THR A 105 8.05 -3.01 -2.37
C THR A 105 8.70 -4.21 -3.06
N ARG A 106 9.04 -5.26 -2.29
CA ARG A 106 9.59 -6.50 -2.83
C ARG A 106 8.60 -7.24 -3.72
N ILE A 107 7.34 -7.35 -3.31
CA ILE A 107 6.31 -8.06 -4.08
C ILE A 107 5.98 -7.29 -5.37
N ALA A 108 5.73 -5.97 -5.27
CA ALA A 108 5.46 -5.12 -6.43
C ALA A 108 6.62 -5.15 -7.45
N ARG A 109 7.87 -5.20 -6.96
CA ARG A 109 9.05 -5.36 -7.83
C ARG A 109 9.05 -6.71 -8.54
N ARG A 110 8.80 -7.81 -7.80
CA ARG A 110 8.80 -9.16 -8.34
C ARG A 110 7.72 -9.32 -9.42
N GLU A 111 6.52 -8.81 -9.17
CA GLU A 111 5.42 -8.87 -10.13
C GLU A 111 5.73 -8.06 -11.39
N ARG A 112 6.29 -6.85 -11.23
CA ARG A 112 6.75 -6.06 -12.37
C ARG A 112 7.82 -6.78 -13.19
N GLN A 113 8.80 -7.41 -12.54
CA GLN A 113 9.83 -8.21 -13.23
C GLN A 113 9.23 -9.43 -13.94
N ALA A 114 8.27 -10.12 -13.32
CA ALA A 114 7.58 -11.25 -13.92
C ALA A 114 6.77 -10.88 -15.17
N ARG A 115 6.29 -9.62 -15.27
CA ARG A 115 5.64 -9.09 -16.48
C ARG A 115 6.61 -8.83 -17.64
N GLY A 116 7.92 -8.96 -17.43
CA GLY A 116 8.93 -8.95 -18.50
C GLY A 116 9.04 -7.65 -19.30
N ARG A 117 8.54 -6.53 -18.76
CA ARG A 117 8.52 -5.23 -19.45
C ARG A 117 9.51 -4.26 -18.80
N GLU A 118 10.25 -3.56 -19.64
CA GLU A 118 11.10 -2.45 -19.23
C GLU A 118 10.21 -1.27 -18.82
N VAL A 119 10.37 -0.81 -17.58
CA VAL A 119 9.59 0.29 -17.01
C VAL A 119 10.55 1.42 -16.75
N ALA A 120 10.45 2.48 -17.54
CA ALA A 120 11.26 3.69 -17.40
C ALA A 120 10.78 4.57 -16.25
N CYS A 121 9.48 4.56 -15.93
CA CYS A 121 8.91 5.34 -14.83
C CYS A 121 7.88 4.55 -14.00
N VAL A 122 7.94 4.68 -12.68
CA VAL A 122 6.95 4.15 -11.74
C VAL A 122 6.25 5.31 -11.03
N VAL A 123 4.92 5.35 -11.10
CA VAL A 123 4.10 6.33 -10.38
C VAL A 123 3.45 5.62 -9.19
N VAL A 124 3.75 6.10 -7.99
CA VAL A 124 3.21 5.58 -6.73
C VAL A 124 2.05 6.47 -6.27
N ASP A 125 0.84 5.96 -6.39
CA ASP A 125 -0.38 6.62 -5.92
C ASP A 125 -0.54 6.40 -4.40
N MET A 126 -0.48 7.48 -3.64
CA MET A 126 -0.58 7.51 -2.17
C MET A 126 -1.97 7.94 -1.68
N SER A 127 -2.99 7.92 -2.54
CA SER A 127 -4.36 8.33 -2.18
C SER A 127 -4.93 7.60 -0.96
N MET A 128 -4.54 6.34 -0.75
CA MET A 128 -5.00 5.51 0.37
C MET A 128 -3.96 5.40 1.50
N VAL A 129 -2.91 6.23 1.48
CA VAL A 129 -1.86 6.27 2.50
C VAL A 129 -2.08 7.45 3.44
N SER A 130 -2.37 7.16 4.70
CA SER A 130 -2.64 8.17 5.72
C SER A 130 -1.40 8.68 6.45
N PHE A 131 -0.35 7.86 6.56
CA PHE A 131 0.95 8.24 7.13
C PHE A 131 2.06 7.25 6.73
N LEU A 132 3.31 7.68 6.89
CA LEU A 132 4.50 6.83 6.86
C LEU A 132 5.24 6.91 8.20
N ASP A 133 5.68 5.79 8.78
CA ASP A 133 6.62 5.83 9.90
C ASP A 133 8.05 6.13 9.44
N GLU A 134 8.94 6.47 10.38
CA GLU A 134 10.34 6.80 10.06
C GLU A 134 11.06 5.63 9.38
N THR A 135 10.79 4.40 9.82
CA THR A 135 11.43 3.20 9.27
C THR A 135 11.05 2.98 7.80
N ALA A 136 9.78 3.20 7.46
CA ALA A 136 9.28 3.14 6.09
C ALA A 136 9.89 4.24 5.23
N LEU A 137 10.02 5.48 5.75
CA LEU A 137 10.66 6.59 5.04
C LEU A 137 12.14 6.27 4.75
N VAL A 138 12.88 5.76 5.74
CA VAL A 138 14.28 5.32 5.54
C VAL A 138 14.36 4.19 4.51
N HIS A 139 13.44 3.23 4.57
CA HIS A 139 13.36 2.16 3.58
C HIS A 139 13.16 2.71 2.17
N TYR A 140 12.15 3.56 1.95
CA TYR A 140 11.85 4.14 0.65
C TYR A 140 12.98 5.04 0.15
N LYS A 141 13.61 5.83 1.01
CA LYS A 141 14.76 6.67 0.64
C LYS A 141 15.91 5.86 0.07
N ARG A 142 16.25 4.74 0.73
CA ARG A 142 17.28 3.81 0.27
C ARG A 142 16.87 3.09 -1.01
N GLU A 143 15.65 2.56 -1.02
CA GLU A 143 15.16 1.68 -2.08
C GLU A 143 14.84 2.42 -3.38
N TRP A 144 14.37 3.67 -3.30
CA TRP A 144 14.00 4.48 -4.46
C TRP A 144 15.17 5.29 -5.02
N GLY A 145 16.14 5.69 -4.19
CA GLY A 145 17.33 6.41 -4.65
C GLY A 145 18.33 5.55 -5.44
N SER A 146 18.24 4.22 -5.35
CA SER A 146 19.19 3.31 -5.99
C SER A 146 18.66 2.65 -7.27
N ARG A 147 17.68 3.26 -7.94
CA ARG A 147 16.95 2.64 -9.05
C ARG A 147 17.34 3.22 -10.41
N THR A 148 17.28 2.35 -11.41
CA THR A 148 17.55 2.69 -12.83
C THR A 148 16.36 3.34 -13.52
N TYR A 149 15.19 3.37 -12.88
CA TYR A 149 13.95 3.95 -13.41
C TYR A 149 13.49 5.09 -12.50
N LYS A 150 12.82 6.08 -13.08
CA LYS A 150 12.27 7.22 -12.34
C LYS A 150 11.13 6.76 -11.45
N ILE A 151 11.06 7.29 -10.24
CA ILE A 151 9.94 7.09 -9.33
C ILE A 151 9.29 8.43 -9.05
N LEU A 152 7.96 8.47 -9.18
CA LEU A 152 7.12 9.59 -8.82
C LEU A 152 6.13 9.16 -7.74
N VAL A 153 5.75 10.09 -6.89
CA VAL A 153 4.73 9.92 -5.85
C VAL A 153 3.62 10.93 -6.09
N THR A 154 2.37 10.51 -5.93
CA THR A 154 1.19 11.35 -6.21
C THR A 154 0.02 11.10 -5.26
N ASN A 155 -1.03 11.92 -5.36
CA ASN A 155 -2.22 11.92 -4.50
C ASN A 155 -1.90 11.88 -3.00
N CYS A 156 -0.80 12.52 -2.58
CA CYS A 156 -0.41 12.57 -1.18
C CYS A 156 -1.34 13.49 -0.40
N CYS A 157 -1.90 13.02 0.71
CA CYS A 157 -2.52 13.91 1.68
C CYS A 157 -1.49 14.87 2.29
N ALA A 158 -1.94 15.98 2.89
CA ALA A 158 -1.06 17.02 3.44
C ALA A 158 -0.02 16.46 4.43
N ARG A 159 -0.44 15.53 5.29
CA ARG A 159 0.46 14.86 6.25
C ARG A 159 1.58 14.10 5.54
N VAL A 160 1.25 13.30 4.53
CA VAL A 160 2.25 12.53 3.77
C VAL A 160 3.23 13.48 3.08
N ARG A 161 2.76 14.58 2.47
CA ARG A 161 3.66 15.56 1.84
C ARG A 161 4.66 16.15 2.84
N MET A 162 4.20 16.57 4.02
CA MET A 162 5.08 17.06 5.08
C MET A 162 6.11 16.01 5.51
N GLN A 163 5.72 14.73 5.59
CA GLN A 163 6.65 13.63 5.94
C GLN A 163 7.68 13.37 4.83
N LEU A 164 7.31 13.48 3.56
CA LEU A 164 8.23 13.35 2.44
C LEU A 164 9.26 14.49 2.44
N GLU A 165 8.82 15.71 2.72
CA GLU A 165 9.68 16.89 2.84
C GLU A 165 10.62 16.77 4.05
N SER A 166 10.08 16.52 5.25
CA SER A 166 10.88 16.49 6.48
C SER A 166 11.91 15.35 6.53
N SER A 167 11.66 14.25 5.82
CA SER A 167 12.62 13.12 5.72
C SER A 167 13.68 13.29 4.63
N GLY A 168 13.55 14.32 3.79
CA GLY A 168 14.37 14.50 2.57
C GLY A 168 14.12 13.39 1.55
N LEU A 169 12.95 12.72 1.59
CA LEU A 169 12.55 11.76 0.55
C LEU A 169 12.10 12.50 -0.72
N ALA A 170 11.50 13.69 -0.57
CA ALA A 170 11.20 14.57 -1.71
C ALA A 170 12.44 14.88 -2.56
N ASP A 171 13.58 15.13 -1.92
CA ASP A 171 14.86 15.41 -2.59
C ASP A 171 15.40 14.21 -3.36
N VAL A 172 15.12 12.98 -2.89
CA VAL A 172 15.50 11.75 -3.58
C VAL A 172 14.61 11.50 -4.79
N LEU A 173 13.33 11.83 -4.70
CA LEU A 173 12.38 11.68 -5.82
C LEU A 173 12.70 12.66 -6.96
N GLN A 174 13.18 13.87 -6.65
CA GLN A 174 13.48 14.93 -7.62
C GLN A 174 12.32 15.14 -8.60
N GLN A 175 11.10 15.24 -8.07
CA GLN A 175 9.87 15.43 -8.84
C GLN A 175 9.33 16.85 -8.67
N PRO A 176 8.57 17.39 -9.63
CA PRO A 176 7.88 18.65 -9.43
C PRO A 176 6.88 18.58 -8.26
N PRO A 177 6.73 19.63 -7.44
CA PRO A 177 5.81 19.61 -6.30
C PRO A 177 4.36 19.31 -6.67
N ASP A 178 3.88 19.80 -7.82
CA ASP A 178 2.49 19.62 -8.27
C ASP A 178 2.12 18.15 -8.51
N THR A 179 3.10 17.31 -8.90
CA THR A 179 2.85 15.88 -9.13
C THR A 179 2.49 15.14 -7.85
N LEU A 180 2.80 15.69 -6.67
CA LEU A 180 2.41 15.12 -5.37
C LEU A 180 0.89 15.13 -5.15
N ILE A 181 0.14 15.98 -5.84
CA ILE A 181 -1.27 16.24 -5.54
C ILE A 181 -2.18 15.50 -6.51
N HIS A 182 -1.87 15.52 -7.81
CA HIS A 182 -2.76 15.00 -8.85
C HIS A 182 -2.10 13.91 -9.69
N LEU A 183 -2.73 12.73 -9.70
CA LEU A 183 -2.28 11.59 -10.51
C LEU A 183 -2.14 11.94 -12.00
N GLY A 184 -3.10 12.66 -12.59
CA GLY A 184 -3.04 13.05 -14.01
C GLY A 184 -1.81 13.91 -14.34
N GLN A 185 -1.40 14.82 -13.45
CA GLN A 185 -0.17 15.62 -13.61
C GLN A 185 1.08 14.75 -13.49
N ALA A 186 1.11 13.83 -12.51
CA ALA A 186 2.22 12.89 -12.35
C ALA A 186 2.39 11.97 -13.57
N VAL A 187 1.29 11.47 -14.13
CA VAL A 187 1.30 10.64 -15.33
C VAL A 187 1.71 11.44 -16.55
N SER A 188 1.22 12.67 -16.72
CA SER A 188 1.63 13.56 -17.82
C SER A 188 3.13 13.86 -17.78
N TYR A 189 3.69 14.10 -16.59
CA TYR A 189 5.14 14.25 -16.40
C TYR A 189 5.89 12.96 -16.74
N ALA A 190 5.39 11.81 -16.27
CA ALA A 190 5.97 10.50 -16.59
C ALA A 190 5.95 10.20 -18.10
N GLU A 191 4.88 10.53 -18.82
CA GLU A 191 4.80 10.35 -20.27
C GLU A 191 5.84 11.19 -21.01
N THR A 192 6.05 12.44 -20.59
CA THR A 192 7.12 13.30 -21.13
C THR A 192 8.50 12.69 -20.86
N PHE A 193 8.75 12.26 -19.61
CA PHE A 193 10.01 11.63 -19.22
C PHE A 193 10.31 10.37 -20.06
N VAL A 194 9.34 9.47 -20.22
CA VAL A 194 9.50 8.24 -21.01
C VAL A 194 9.77 8.54 -22.49
N ARG A 195 9.12 9.58 -23.06
CA ARG A 195 9.39 10.01 -24.44
C ARG A 195 10.79 10.57 -24.62
N GLU A 196 11.33 11.27 -23.63
CA GLU A 196 12.70 11.79 -23.65
C GLU A 196 13.73 10.68 -23.48
N ASP A 197 13.51 9.77 -22.55
CA ASP A 197 14.37 8.60 -22.29
C ASP A 197 14.47 7.71 -23.55
N SER A 198 13.33 7.45 -24.21
CA SER A 198 13.27 6.67 -25.46
C SER A 198 13.99 7.32 -26.65
N ARG A 199 14.33 8.62 -26.59
CA ARG A 199 15.10 9.32 -27.63
C ARG A 199 16.61 9.26 -27.40
N HIS A 200 17.04 8.91 -26.20
CA HIS A 200 18.46 8.89 -25.80
C HIS A 200 19.04 7.48 -25.65
N GLY A 201 18.19 6.44 -25.64
CA GLY A 201 18.59 5.03 -25.71
C GLY A 201 18.57 4.48 -27.13
#